data_AF-A0A4R2K8J3-F1
#
_entry.id   AF-A0A4R2K8J3-F1
#
_cell.length_a   1.000
_cell.length_b   1.000
_cell.length_c   1.000
_cell.angle_alpha   90.00
_cell.angle_beta   90.00
_cell.angle_gamma   90.00
#
_symmetry.space_group_name_H-M   'P 1'
#
loop_
_entity.id
_entity.type
_entity.pdbx_description
1 polymer ?
#
loop_
_entity_poly.entity_id
_entity_poly.type
_entity_poly.pdbx_seq_one_letter_code
_entity_poly.pdbx_strand_id
1 'polypeptide(L)'
;MLEILKEGVLGSLSSVYGIAIIVIPLMIVLQVANDYQALNKIAEYFNFFIKLFNVSKAAIFPLLVGIIFGISYGAGVIIQSSKEGNLTKKDLILLATFLVTCHAVVEDTLLFVAIGANGTVLLGLRLIMAIGITYFLSKRINLKDLSVLENEKNKA
;
A
#
# COMPACT_ATOMS: atom_id res chain seq x y z
N MET A 1 -18.94 37.75 -6.70
CA MET A 1 -17.55 37.26 -6.51
C MET A 1 -17.28 36.86 -5.05
N LEU A 2 -17.55 37.72 -4.07
CA LEU A 2 -17.44 37.38 -2.64
C LEU A 2 -18.34 36.21 -2.19
N GLU A 3 -19.58 36.11 -2.71
CA GLU A 3 -20.48 34.99 -2.40
C GLU A 3 -19.98 33.64 -2.92
N ILE A 4 -19.53 33.59 -4.17
CA ILE A 4 -18.92 32.39 -4.77
C ILE A 4 -17.70 31.94 -3.96
N LEU A 5 -16.90 32.90 -3.47
CA LEU A 5 -15.73 32.64 -2.64
C LEU A 5 -16.13 32.08 -1.28
N LYS A 6 -17.20 32.60 -0.67
CA LYS A 6 -17.75 32.12 0.61
C LYS A 6 -18.35 30.72 0.48
N GLU A 7 -19.11 30.45 -0.58
CA GLU A 7 -19.70 29.13 -0.84
C GLU A 7 -18.64 28.09 -1.17
N GLY A 8 -17.63 28.44 -1.97
CA GLY A 8 -16.51 27.54 -2.24
C GLY A 8 -15.73 27.17 -0.98
N VAL A 9 -15.45 28.15 -0.10
CA VAL A 9 -14.74 27.91 1.17
C VAL A 9 -15.59 27.07 2.12
N LEU A 10 -16.87 27.41 2.32
CA LEU A 10 -17.76 26.67 3.21
C LEU A 10 -18.00 25.23 2.71
N GLY A 11 -18.21 25.04 1.41
CA GLY A 11 -18.35 23.73 0.80
C GLY A 11 -17.10 22.87 1.00
N SER A 12 -15.92 23.44 0.76
CA SER A 12 -14.64 22.73 0.94
C SER A 12 -14.40 22.34 2.40
N LEU A 13 -14.67 23.24 3.36
CA LEU A 13 -14.61 22.95 4.79
C LEU A 13 -15.56 21.83 5.20
N SER A 14 -16.78 21.85 4.67
CA SER A 14 -17.76 20.79 4.93
C SER A 14 -17.30 19.43 4.40
N SER A 15 -16.71 19.39 3.20
CA SER A 15 -16.12 18.16 2.64
C SER A 15 -14.95 17.64 3.48
N VAL A 16 -14.03 18.51 3.88
CA VAL A 16 -12.90 18.13 4.76
C VAL A 16 -13.42 17.57 6.08
N TYR A 17 -14.44 18.19 6.67
CA TYR A 17 -15.06 17.71 7.90
C TYR A 17 -15.71 16.32 7.72
N GLY A 18 -16.42 16.11 6.62
CA GLY A 18 -17.04 14.82 6.28
C GLY A 18 -16.02 13.70 6.03
N ILE A 19 -14.85 14.02 5.46
CA ILE A 19 -13.75 13.06 5.30
C ILE A 19 -13.11 12.77 6.67
N ALA A 20 -12.83 13.80 7.46
CA ALA A 20 -12.15 13.68 8.74
C ALA A 20 -12.91 12.79 9.74
N ILE A 21 -14.25 12.88 9.78
CA ILE A 21 -15.07 12.05 10.68
C ILE A 21 -15.03 10.55 10.33
N ILE A 22 -14.65 10.21 9.09
CA ILE A 22 -14.50 8.82 8.63
C ILE A 22 -13.06 8.35 8.85
N VAL A 23 -12.08 9.15 8.41
CA VAL A 23 -10.66 8.77 8.43
C VAL A 23 -10.12 8.69 9.86
N ILE A 24 -10.43 9.66 10.72
CA ILE A 24 -9.85 9.71 12.07
C ILE A 24 -10.22 8.46 12.89
N PRO A 25 -11.51 8.06 13.01
CA PRO A 25 -11.85 6.84 13.73
C PRO A 25 -11.28 5.59 13.06
N LEU A 26 -11.28 5.53 11.73
CA LEU A 26 -10.72 4.41 10.99
C LEU A 26 -9.23 4.23 11.31
N MET A 27 -8.46 5.32 11.28
CA MET A 27 -7.03 5.31 11.61
C MET A 27 -6.77 4.85 13.05
N ILE A 28 -7.59 5.27 14.01
CA ILE A 28 -7.48 4.79 15.40
C ILE A 28 -7.71 3.28 15.47
N VAL A 29 -8.76 2.77 14.83
CA VAL A 29 -9.07 1.33 14.83
C VAL A 29 -7.95 0.53 14.17
N LEU A 30 -7.45 1.00 13.03
CA LEU A 30 -6.34 0.37 12.34
C LEU A 30 -5.10 0.35 13.24
N GLN A 31 -4.71 1.49 13.82
CA GLN A 31 -3.55 1.61 14.71
C GLN A 31 -3.63 0.62 15.88
N VAL A 32 -4.80 0.54 16.52
CA VAL A 32 -5.04 -0.42 17.61
C VAL A 32 -4.90 -1.86 17.11
N ALA A 33 -5.44 -2.21 15.95
CA ALA A 33 -5.29 -3.54 15.37
C ALA A 33 -3.83 -3.91 15.07
N ASN A 34 -2.99 -2.94 14.70
CA ASN A 34 -1.55 -3.12 14.52
C ASN A 34 -0.86 -3.43 15.86
N ASP A 35 -1.19 -2.70 16.92
CA ASP A 35 -0.59 -2.87 18.26
C ASP A 35 -0.88 -4.25 18.86
N TYR A 36 -2.05 -4.84 18.55
CA TYR A 36 -2.40 -6.21 18.92
C TYR A 36 -1.68 -7.30 18.09
N GLN A 37 -0.77 -6.92 17.18
CA GLN A 37 -0.08 -7.82 16.25
C GLN A 37 -1.04 -8.71 15.42
N ALA A 38 -2.27 -8.25 15.19
CA ALA A 38 -3.25 -9.01 14.41
C ALA A 38 -2.72 -9.29 12.99
N LEU A 39 -1.91 -8.37 12.46
CA LEU A 39 -1.26 -8.48 11.14
C LEU A 39 -0.28 -9.64 11.06
N ASN A 40 0.44 -9.96 12.13
CA ASN A 40 1.36 -11.11 12.14
C ASN A 40 0.60 -12.43 11.97
N LYS A 41 -0.62 -12.53 12.52
CA LYS A 41 -1.48 -13.71 12.35
C LYS A 41 -2.04 -13.81 10.93
N ILE A 42 -2.36 -12.68 10.30
CA ILE A 42 -2.91 -12.62 8.94
C ILE A 42 -1.81 -12.84 7.88
N ALA A 43 -0.56 -12.51 8.21
CA ALA A 43 0.59 -12.71 7.34
C ALA A 43 0.73 -14.18 6.89
N GLU A 44 0.40 -15.16 7.74
CA GLU A 44 0.44 -16.57 7.37
C GLU A 44 -0.57 -16.93 6.26
N TYR A 45 -1.69 -16.23 6.21
CA TYR A 45 -2.69 -16.40 5.14
C TYR A 45 -2.23 -15.77 3.81
N PHE A 46 -1.39 -14.75 3.88
CA PHE A 46 -0.82 -14.08 2.71
C PHE A 46 0.37 -14.81 2.08
N ASN A 47 0.67 -16.05 2.52
CA ASN A 47 1.64 -16.93 1.85
C ASN A 47 1.33 -17.20 0.36
N PHE A 48 0.08 -16.97 -0.08
CA PHE A 48 -0.27 -17.00 -1.50
C PHE A 48 0.51 -15.97 -2.32
N PHE A 49 0.78 -14.77 -1.78
CA PHE A 49 1.53 -13.72 -2.47
C PHE A 49 2.97 -14.13 -2.77
N ILE A 50 3.61 -14.83 -1.83
CA ILE A 50 4.96 -15.37 -2.02
C ILE A 50 5.01 -16.28 -3.23
N LYS A 51 4.08 -17.23 -3.32
CA LYS A 51 4.05 -18.20 -4.41
C LYS A 51 3.76 -17.54 -5.75
N LEU A 52 2.89 -16.52 -5.76
CA LEU A 52 2.48 -15.84 -6.99
C LEU A 52 3.60 -14.97 -7.59
N PHE A 53 4.35 -14.25 -6.75
CA PHE A 53 5.36 -13.29 -7.22
C PHE A 53 6.81 -13.74 -6.99
N ASN A 54 7.03 -14.89 -6.34
CA ASN A 54 8.34 -15.43 -6.01
C ASN A 54 9.22 -14.37 -5.32
N VAL A 55 8.71 -13.88 -4.18
CA VAL A 55 9.29 -12.89 -3.28
C VAL A 55 9.67 -13.54 -1.94
N SER A 56 10.51 -12.88 -1.14
CA SER A 56 10.87 -13.37 0.19
C SER A 56 9.68 -13.41 1.16
N LYS A 57 9.74 -14.28 2.18
CA LYS A 57 8.74 -14.31 3.27
C LYS A 57 8.65 -13.00 4.02
N ALA A 58 9.78 -12.32 4.19
CA ALA A 58 9.87 -11.04 4.85
C ALA A 58 9.10 -9.93 4.10
N ALA A 59 8.78 -10.11 2.82
CA ALA A 59 7.98 -9.15 2.05
C ALA A 59 6.49 -9.16 2.42
N ILE A 60 5.97 -10.23 3.03
CA ILE A 60 4.54 -10.31 3.38
C ILE A 60 4.13 -9.21 4.35
N PHE A 61 4.88 -9.05 5.44
CA PHE A 61 4.50 -8.12 6.50
C PHE A 61 4.44 -6.67 5.99
N PRO A 62 5.48 -6.13 5.33
CA PRO A 62 5.41 -4.79 4.72
C PRO A 62 4.29 -4.64 3.69
N LEU A 63 4.02 -5.67 2.88
CA LEU A 63 2.92 -5.66 1.91
C LEU A 63 1.56 -5.52 2.62
N LEU A 64 1.31 -6.37 3.62
CA LEU A 64 0.05 -6.38 4.35
C LEU A 64 -0.19 -5.05 5.05
N VAL A 65 0.86 -4.52 5.68
CA VAL A 65 0.83 -3.20 6.31
C VAL A 65 0.47 -2.13 5.29
N GLY A 66 1.11 -2.11 4.11
CA GLY A 66 0.80 -1.12 3.06
C GLY A 66 -0.62 -1.24 2.48
N ILE A 67 -1.14 -2.46 2.34
CA ILE A 67 -2.51 -2.69 1.84
C ILE A 67 -3.54 -2.20 2.85
N ILE A 68 -3.33 -2.41 4.14
CA ILE A 68 -4.33 -2.11 5.18
C ILE A 68 -4.22 -0.66 5.66
N PHE A 69 -2.99 -0.19 5.94
CA PHE A 69 -2.70 1.11 6.56
C PHE A 69 -2.24 2.18 5.58
N GLY A 70 -2.04 1.81 4.32
CA GLY A 70 -1.58 2.74 3.30
C GLY A 70 -0.06 2.81 3.16
N ILE A 71 0.34 3.49 2.10
CA ILE A 71 1.72 3.49 1.62
C ILE A 71 2.69 4.22 2.55
N SER A 72 2.24 5.25 3.28
CA SER A 72 3.08 6.00 4.21
C SER A 72 3.60 5.11 5.34
N TYR A 73 2.70 4.33 5.95
CA TYR A 73 3.07 3.41 7.02
C TYR A 73 3.78 2.16 6.45
N GLY A 74 3.28 1.61 5.34
CA GLY A 74 3.91 0.50 4.63
C GLY A 74 5.35 0.81 4.20
N ALA A 75 5.63 2.01 3.70
CA ALA A 75 6.98 2.43 3.30
C ALA A 75 7.96 2.46 4.48
N GLY A 76 7.51 2.91 5.67
CA GLY A 76 8.33 2.85 6.88
C GLY A 76 8.74 1.42 7.22
N VAL A 77 7.80 0.49 7.15
CA VAL A 77 8.06 -0.94 7.38
C VAL A 77 8.95 -1.54 6.29
N ILE A 78 8.74 -1.20 5.01
CA ILE A 78 9.60 -1.63 3.90
C ILE A 78 11.05 -1.16 4.12
N ILE A 79 11.24 0.12 4.47
CA ILE A 79 12.57 0.69 4.71
C ILE A 79 13.26 -0.04 5.87
N GLN A 80 12.53 -0.31 6.96
CA GLN A 80 13.06 -1.04 8.10
C GLN A 80 13.47 -2.47 7.72
N SER A 81 12.57 -3.24 7.11
CA SER A 81 12.87 -4.61 6.67
C SER A 81 13.98 -4.68 5.62
N SER A 82 14.15 -3.64 4.80
CA SER A 82 15.27 -3.52 3.88
C SER A 82 16.60 -3.30 4.60
N LYS A 83 16.64 -2.46 5.64
CA LYS A 83 17.85 -2.20 6.43
C LYS A 83 18.29 -3.42 7.24
N GLU A 84 17.35 -4.23 7.67
CA GLU A 84 17.60 -5.49 8.37
C GLU A 84 18.13 -6.60 7.44
N GLY A 85 18.24 -6.34 6.12
CA GLY A 85 18.74 -7.30 5.14
C GLY A 85 17.75 -8.41 4.78
N ASN A 86 16.49 -8.28 5.21
CA ASN A 86 15.46 -9.30 5.04
C ASN A 86 14.81 -9.27 3.64
N LEU A 87 14.99 -8.18 2.88
CA LEU A 87 14.37 -7.98 1.57
C LEU A 87 15.41 -7.94 0.45
N THR A 88 15.15 -8.69 -0.62
CA THR A 88 15.92 -8.59 -1.85
C THR A 88 15.49 -7.35 -2.64
N LYS A 89 16.35 -6.87 -3.56
CA LYS A 89 15.99 -5.78 -4.48
C LYS A 89 14.73 -6.09 -5.31
N LYS A 90 14.55 -7.36 -5.69
CA LYS A 90 13.35 -7.81 -6.39
C LYS A 90 12.12 -7.60 -5.51
N ASP A 91 12.20 -7.93 -4.23
CA ASP A 91 11.11 -7.71 -3.27
C ASP A 91 10.77 -6.22 -3.17
N LEU A 92 11.77 -5.35 -3.06
CA LEU A 92 11.55 -3.90 -2.97
C LEU A 92 10.80 -3.35 -4.18
N ILE A 93 11.22 -3.73 -5.39
CA ILE A 93 10.59 -3.27 -6.64
C ILE A 93 9.14 -3.78 -6.73
N LEU A 94 8.92 -5.06 -6.42
CA LEU A 94 7.58 -5.64 -6.50
C LEU A 94 6.64 -5.10 -5.40
N LEU A 95 7.14 -4.90 -4.18
CA LEU A 95 6.40 -4.26 -3.09
C LEU A 95 6.00 -2.83 -3.47
N ALA A 96 6.96 -2.03 -3.95
CA ALA A 96 6.69 -0.66 -4.37
C ALA A 96 5.67 -0.60 -5.51
N THR A 97 5.83 -1.46 -6.52
CA THR A 97 4.93 -1.53 -7.69
C THR A 97 3.52 -1.97 -7.28
N PHE A 98 3.43 -2.95 -6.39
CA PHE A 98 2.13 -3.40 -5.89
C PHE A 98 1.43 -2.30 -5.10
N LEU A 99 2.13 -1.71 -4.12
CA LEU A 99 1.55 -0.73 -3.21
C LEU A 99 1.23 0.60 -3.89
N VAL A 100 2.00 1.05 -4.88
CA VAL A 100 1.63 2.26 -5.63
C VAL A 100 0.30 2.07 -6.36
N THR A 101 0.00 0.84 -6.80
CA THR A 101 -1.24 0.51 -7.50
C THR A 101 -2.39 0.23 -6.52
N CYS A 102 -2.10 -0.47 -5.43
CA CYS A 102 -3.07 -0.89 -4.43
C CYS A 102 -2.48 -0.77 -3.02
N HIS A 103 -2.80 0.34 -2.35
CA HIS A 103 -2.55 0.60 -0.94
C HIS A 103 -3.82 1.12 -0.29
N ALA A 104 -3.85 1.15 1.04
CA ALA A 104 -4.94 1.74 1.82
C ALA A 104 -6.33 1.23 1.39
N VAL A 105 -6.45 -0.07 1.09
CA VAL A 105 -7.67 -0.67 0.53
C VAL A 105 -8.89 -0.37 1.37
N VAL A 106 -8.74 -0.37 2.69
CA VAL A 106 -9.83 -0.07 3.62
C VAL A 106 -10.17 1.42 3.55
N GLU A 107 -9.21 2.29 3.81
CA GLU A 107 -9.40 3.74 3.86
C GLU A 107 -9.90 4.31 2.53
N ASP A 108 -9.21 4.04 1.42
CA ASP A 108 -9.57 4.55 0.11
C ASP A 108 -10.97 4.08 -0.29
N THR A 109 -11.30 2.80 -0.10
CA THR A 109 -12.61 2.28 -0.48
C THR A 109 -13.73 2.92 0.34
N LEU A 110 -13.55 3.07 1.66
CA LEU A 110 -14.55 3.75 2.49
C LEU A 110 -14.74 5.21 2.09
N LEU A 111 -13.64 5.92 1.80
CA LEU A 111 -13.70 7.31 1.35
C LEU A 111 -14.44 7.47 0.04
N PHE A 112 -14.12 6.64 -0.95
CA PHE A 112 -14.78 6.68 -2.25
C PHE A 112 -16.26 6.26 -2.16
N VAL A 113 -16.60 5.29 -1.32
CA VAL A 113 -18.00 4.91 -1.05
C VAL A 113 -18.76 6.07 -0.38
N ALA A 114 -18.14 6.79 0.55
CA ALA A 114 -18.77 7.93 1.24
C ALA A 114 -19.15 9.07 0.28
N ILE A 115 -18.43 9.23 -0.84
CA ILE A 115 -18.75 10.20 -1.89
C ILE A 115 -19.62 9.62 -3.02
N GLY A 116 -20.14 8.40 -2.85
CA GLY A 116 -21.10 7.77 -3.76
C GLY A 116 -20.51 6.85 -4.83
N ALA A 117 -19.22 6.48 -4.74
CA ALA A 117 -18.62 5.53 -5.67
C ALA A 117 -18.98 4.07 -5.33
N ASN A 118 -18.96 3.20 -6.33
CA ASN A 118 -19.13 1.76 -6.11
C ASN A 118 -17.81 1.14 -5.61
N GLY A 119 -17.76 0.83 -4.31
CA GLY A 119 -16.57 0.28 -3.66
C GLY A 119 -16.10 -1.07 -4.22
N THR A 120 -17.03 -1.93 -4.65
CA THR A 120 -16.68 -3.26 -5.20
C THR A 120 -15.97 -3.14 -6.54
N VAL A 121 -16.46 -2.25 -7.41
CA VAL A 121 -15.83 -2.00 -8.72
C VAL A 121 -14.46 -1.34 -8.54
N LEU A 122 -14.38 -0.36 -7.65
CA LEU A 122 -13.13 0.34 -7.36
C LEU A 122 -12.06 -0.62 -6.84
N LEU A 123 -12.38 -1.41 -5.81
CA LEU A 123 -11.45 -2.34 -5.20
C LEU A 123 -11.07 -3.47 -6.17
N GLY A 124 -12.05 -4.02 -6.88
CA GLY A 124 -11.83 -5.09 -7.85
C GLY A 124 -10.84 -4.66 -8.94
N LEU A 125 -11.04 -3.48 -9.53
CA LEU A 125 -10.14 -2.96 -10.55
C LEU A 125 -8.72 -2.73 -10.01
N ARG A 126 -8.58 -2.12 -8.82
CA ARG A 126 -7.27 -1.87 -8.21
C ARG A 126 -6.52 -3.16 -7.92
N LEU A 127 -7.20 -4.18 -7.39
CA LEU A 127 -6.60 -5.49 -7.14
C LEU A 127 -6.18 -6.18 -8.43
N ILE A 128 -7.04 -6.20 -9.46
CA ILE A 128 -6.73 -6.81 -10.75
C ILE A 128 -5.51 -6.13 -11.38
N MET A 129 -5.49 -4.80 -11.40
CA MET A 129 -4.37 -4.02 -11.95
C MET A 129 -3.08 -4.24 -11.17
N ALA A 130 -3.14 -4.19 -9.85
CA ALA A 130 -1.97 -4.39 -9.00
C ALA A 130 -1.38 -5.80 -9.17
N ILE A 131 -2.23 -6.83 -9.17
CA ILE A 131 -1.79 -8.21 -9.40
C ILE A 131 -1.23 -8.36 -10.81
N GLY A 132 -1.92 -7.86 -11.84
CA GLY A 132 -1.51 -7.98 -13.24
C GLY A 132 -0.17 -7.32 -13.54
N ILE A 133 0.02 -6.06 -13.13
CA ILE A 133 1.25 -5.31 -13.35
C ILE A 133 2.41 -5.94 -12.57
N THR A 134 2.20 -6.24 -11.28
CA THR A 134 3.24 -6.83 -10.43
C THR A 134 3.64 -8.23 -10.93
N TYR A 135 2.69 -9.00 -11.47
CA TYR A 135 2.95 -10.34 -12.00
C TYR A 135 3.78 -10.25 -13.28
N PHE A 136 3.37 -9.38 -14.20
CA PHE A 136 4.11 -9.12 -15.42
C PHE A 136 5.54 -8.66 -15.12
N LEU A 137 5.70 -7.74 -14.15
CA LEU A 137 6.99 -7.24 -13.73
C LEU A 137 7.85 -8.32 -13.07
N SER A 138 7.27 -9.14 -12.19
CA SER A 138 7.98 -10.25 -11.53
C SER A 138 8.56 -11.25 -12.54
N LYS A 139 7.86 -11.49 -13.66
CA LYS A 139 8.34 -12.38 -14.74
C LYS A 139 9.40 -11.72 -15.64
N ARG A 140 9.39 -10.40 -15.77
CA ARG A 140 10.31 -9.64 -16.64
C ARG A 140 11.62 -9.25 -15.95
N ILE A 141 11.61 -9.07 -14.63
CA ILE A 141 12.82 -8.72 -13.88
C ILE A 141 13.76 -9.92 -13.84
N ASN A 142 14.94 -9.78 -14.48
CA ASN A 142 16.01 -10.76 -14.38
C ASN A 142 16.88 -10.43 -13.16
N LEU A 143 17.08 -11.41 -12.26
CA LEU A 143 17.87 -11.21 -11.05
C LEU A 143 19.33 -10.78 -11.34
N LYS A 144 19.84 -11.04 -12.56
CA LYS A 144 21.17 -10.61 -13.00
C LYS A 144 21.33 -9.09 -13.14
N ASP A 145 20.28 -8.35 -13.48
CA ASP A 145 20.39 -6.89 -13.67
C ASP A 145 20.47 -6.15 -12.33
N LEU A 146 19.93 -6.77 -11.27
CA LEU A 146 19.88 -6.19 -9.92
C LEU A 146 21.21 -6.30 -9.16
N SER A 147 22.03 -7.33 -9.47
CA SER A 147 23.37 -7.50 -8.89
C SER A 147 24.42 -6.59 -9.55
N VAL A 148 24.26 -6.23 -10.83
CA VAL A 148 25.13 -5.28 -11.54
C VAL A 148 25.05 -3.88 -10.92
N LEU A 149 23.85 -3.41 -10.58
CA LEU A 149 23.63 -2.12 -9.90
C LEU A 149 24.25 -2.05 -8.49
N GLU A 150 24.49 -3.19 -7.84
CA GLU A 150 25.14 -3.25 -6.53
C GLU A 150 26.65 -3.08 -6.64
N ASN A 151 27.26 -3.72 -7.64
CA ASN A 151 28.69 -3.65 -7.88
C ASN A 151 29.15 -2.28 -8.37
N GLU A 152 28.28 -1.49 -9.02
CA GLU A 152 28.58 -0.10 -9.37
C GLU A 152 28.45 0.85 -8.18
N LYS A 153 27.43 0.67 -7.33
CA LYS A 153 27.27 1.50 -6.12
C LYS A 153 28.36 1.28 -5.08
N ASN A 154 28.91 0.06 -4.97
CA ASN A 154 30.04 -0.23 -4.08
C ASN A 154 31.40 0.18 -4.66
N LYS A 155 31.45 0.63 -5.92
CA LYS A 155 32.67 1.12 -6.60
C LYS A 155 32.76 2.65 -6.65
N ALA A 156 31.69 3.37 -6.31
CA ALA A 156 31.64 4.83 -6.24
C ALA A 156 31.71 5.30 -4.78
#